data_AF-A0AA40WCD9-F1
#
_entry.id   AF-A0AA40WCD9-F1
#
_cell.length_a   1.000
_cell.length_b   1.000
_cell.length_c   1.000
_cell.angle_alpha   90.00
_cell.angle_beta   90.00
_cell.angle_gamma   90.00
#
_symmetry.space_group_name_H-M   'P 1'
#
loop_
_entity.id
_entity.type
_entity.pdbx_description
1 polymer ?
#
loop_
_entity_poly.entity_id
_entity_poly.type
_entity_poly.pdbx_seq_one_letter_code
_entity_poly.pdbx_strand_id
1 'polypeptide(L)'
;MIIEFVLFIILFLLLFIIKFNIRGLRLEIDHNFLIVCGFIYYWYLPFIAYEINSLERPLFANYDFVLESYERVSYEAKVWYLITSVLLILSFILGEIIFKKKSHKWNFLKSKYDFSKTPIHLFFYGLVLFGIISIKYMLPVLFRGYSAISEWPLQRGWFISVNVSLIVLFCIYASNRVDFYNISGNRKDKFKIFFNQYLIVSFLFGFLMYSTGNRGYLTLSVISILLVLHKVSKGFPIIPSIFVISFLGILNAIWGHIRAQNSVTFFKILQAILMEPGYVGMTLISHLIRNEFSFIEFPISLLGNIIGMIPSIIFPDKFKYIQAITEMGKPINVFQGTTHNYVELMANFGLIGSMIFMFLLSLSLNFLKRNESLSGIYIAICSFLPFFFFRDLPNTLIKYIFEFTIILSILLYYSNSIIIKIRNKIISRND
;
A
#
# COMPACT_ATOMS: atom_id res chain seq x y z
N MET A 1 15.00 7.20 28.12
CA MET A 1 13.97 6.13 28.17
C MET A 1 13.17 5.96 26.88
N ILE A 2 12.41 6.96 26.39
CA ILE A 2 11.57 6.80 25.18
C ILE A 2 12.42 6.48 23.94
N ILE A 3 13.43 7.30 23.64
CA ILE A 3 14.36 7.06 22.51
C ILE A 3 15.01 5.67 22.62
N GLU A 4 15.51 5.31 23.80
CA GLU A 4 16.19 4.02 24.01
C GLU A 4 15.25 2.84 23.71
N PHE A 5 13.99 2.92 24.14
CA PHE A 5 12.99 1.89 23.86
C PHE A 5 12.62 1.84 22.38
N VAL A 6 12.48 2.99 21.72
CA VAL A 6 12.27 3.09 20.27
C VAL A 6 13.43 2.44 19.50
N LEU A 7 14.67 2.75 19.87
CA LEU A 7 15.87 2.15 19.26
C LEU A 7 15.92 0.64 19.50
N PHE A 8 15.54 0.17 20.69
CA PHE A 8 15.43 -1.24 20.99
C PHE A 8 14.39 -1.95 20.09
N ILE A 9 13.21 -1.36 19.90
CA ILE A 9 12.18 -1.93 19.01
C ILE A 9 12.68 -1.96 17.55
N ILE A 10 13.30 -0.88 17.06
CA ILE A 10 13.87 -0.85 15.71
C ILE A 10 14.93 -1.94 15.55
N LEU A 11 15.82 -2.10 16.52
CA LEU A 11 16.84 -3.16 16.50
C LEU A 11 16.18 -4.55 16.45
N PHE A 12 15.16 -4.80 17.26
CA PHE A 12 14.41 -6.06 17.24
C PHE A 12 13.77 -6.33 15.87
N LEU A 13 13.16 -5.32 15.25
CA LEU A 13 12.56 -5.42 13.92
C LEU A 13 13.60 -5.66 12.82
N LEU A 14 14.78 -5.03 12.91
CA LEU A 14 15.89 -5.27 12.00
C LEU A 14 16.42 -6.71 12.13
N LEU A 15 16.56 -7.21 13.35
CA LEU A 15 16.93 -8.61 13.61
C LEU A 15 15.89 -9.58 13.04
N PHE A 16 14.60 -9.24 13.12
CA PHE A 16 13.53 -10.01 12.50
C PHE A 16 13.69 -10.06 10.97
N ILE A 17 13.96 -8.93 10.31
CA ILE A 17 14.24 -8.88 8.86
C ILE A 17 15.46 -9.75 8.52
N ILE A 18 16.55 -9.62 9.26
CA ILE A 18 17.77 -10.42 9.02
C ILE A 18 17.46 -11.92 9.11
N LYS A 19 16.71 -12.34 10.12
CA LYS A 19 16.38 -13.75 10.34
C LYS A 19 15.46 -14.34 9.26
N PHE A 20 14.47 -13.58 8.79
CA PHE A 20 13.39 -14.13 7.96
C PHE A 20 13.46 -13.73 6.49
N ASN A 21 14.11 -12.62 6.16
CA ASN A 21 14.14 -12.05 4.82
C ASN A 21 15.54 -12.04 4.20
N ILE A 22 16.60 -12.34 4.95
CA ILE A 22 17.95 -12.48 4.40
C ILE A 22 18.34 -13.96 4.35
N ARG A 23 18.68 -14.45 3.15
CA ARG A 23 19.19 -15.80 2.93
C ARG A 23 20.53 -15.72 2.21
N GLY A 24 21.63 -15.88 2.96
CA GLY A 24 22.98 -15.60 2.44
C GLY A 24 23.12 -14.12 2.07
N LEU A 25 23.55 -13.82 0.84
CA LEU A 25 23.67 -12.46 0.31
C LEU A 25 22.42 -11.98 -0.47
N ARG A 26 21.29 -12.70 -0.35
CA ARG A 26 20.04 -12.36 -1.03
C ARG A 26 18.99 -11.85 -0.05
N LEU A 27 18.33 -10.78 -0.44
CA LEU A 27 17.17 -10.19 0.19
C LEU A 27 15.89 -10.74 -0.47
N GLU A 28 15.00 -11.29 0.36
CA GLU A 28 13.64 -11.64 -0.01
C GLU A 28 12.69 -10.49 0.33
N ILE A 29 12.16 -9.82 -0.69
CA ILE A 29 11.18 -8.74 -0.55
C ILE A 29 9.79 -9.36 -0.58
N ASP A 30 9.23 -9.57 0.60
CA ASP A 30 7.88 -10.10 0.80
C ASP A 30 7.07 -9.19 1.75
N HIS A 31 5.84 -9.58 2.07
CA HIS A 31 4.99 -8.78 2.96
C HIS A 31 5.59 -8.56 4.35
N ASN A 32 6.40 -9.50 4.88
CA ASN A 32 7.08 -9.32 6.17
C ASN A 32 8.10 -8.19 6.08
N PHE A 33 8.95 -8.21 5.05
CA PHE A 33 9.91 -7.12 4.81
C PHE A 33 9.18 -5.78 4.68
N LEU A 34 8.14 -5.71 3.85
CA LEU A 34 7.42 -4.47 3.56
C LEU A 34 6.69 -3.89 4.78
N ILE A 35 5.99 -4.75 5.55
CA ILE A 35 5.27 -4.31 6.76
C ILE A 35 6.25 -3.92 7.86
N VAL A 36 7.33 -4.69 8.07
CA VAL A 36 8.32 -4.38 9.12
C VAL A 36 9.08 -3.09 8.79
N CYS A 37 9.48 -2.87 7.53
CA CYS A 37 10.03 -1.60 7.10
C CYS A 37 9.04 -0.44 7.33
N GLY A 38 7.75 -0.66 7.08
CA GLY A 38 6.71 0.33 7.36
C GLY A 38 6.54 0.62 8.85
N PHE A 39 6.61 -0.36 9.75
CA PHE A 39 6.64 -0.11 11.20
C PHE A 39 7.84 0.74 11.60
N ILE A 40 9.04 0.39 11.13
CA ILE A 40 10.24 1.18 11.42
C ILE A 40 10.04 2.62 10.93
N TYR A 41 9.62 2.79 9.67
CA TYR A 41 9.57 4.09 9.01
C TYR A 41 8.42 4.98 9.50
N TYR A 42 7.21 4.45 9.66
CA TYR A 42 6.03 5.24 10.02
C TYR A 42 5.75 5.29 11.52
N TRP A 43 6.01 4.20 12.27
CA TRP A 43 5.62 4.15 13.69
C TRP A 43 6.69 4.66 14.64
N TYR A 44 7.97 4.44 14.32
CA TYR A 44 9.06 4.60 15.28
C TYR A 44 10.09 5.65 14.87
N LEU A 45 10.47 5.70 13.59
CA LEU A 45 11.42 6.70 13.10
C LEU A 45 10.99 8.15 13.42
N PRO A 46 9.69 8.54 13.33
CA PRO A 46 9.29 9.91 13.68
C PRO A 46 9.61 10.28 15.13
N PHE A 47 9.44 9.34 16.08
CA PHE A 47 9.70 9.61 17.51
C PHE A 47 11.16 9.95 17.80
N ILE A 48 12.10 9.40 17.01
CA ILE A 48 13.52 9.78 17.12
C ILE A 48 13.67 11.27 16.80
N ALA A 49 13.08 11.73 15.69
CA ALA A 49 13.11 13.13 15.30
C ALA A 49 12.39 14.04 16.32
N TYR A 50 11.34 13.55 16.98
CA TYR A 50 10.55 14.34 17.92
C TYR A 50 11.23 14.54 19.28
N GLU A 51 12.03 13.56 19.70
CA GLU A 51 12.68 13.55 21.01
C GLU A 51 14.11 14.13 20.98
N ILE A 52 14.72 14.31 19.80
CA ILE A 52 16.03 14.98 19.68
C ILE A 52 15.85 16.49 19.85
N ASN A 53 16.27 17.00 21.01
CA ASN A 53 16.16 18.42 21.37
C ASN A 53 17.28 19.30 20.78
N SER A 54 16.88 20.47 20.28
CA SER A 54 17.66 21.72 20.07
C SER A 54 18.91 21.76 19.16
N LEU A 55 19.67 20.68 18.98
CA LEU A 55 20.95 20.72 18.23
C LEU A 55 20.81 20.58 16.70
N GLU A 56 19.68 20.04 16.21
CA GLU A 56 19.46 19.76 14.77
C GLU A 56 18.23 20.48 14.17
N ARG A 57 17.71 21.52 14.84
CA ARG A 57 16.58 22.35 14.35
C ARG A 57 16.67 22.77 12.87
N PRO A 58 17.84 23.06 12.24
CA PRO A 58 17.86 23.40 10.83
C PRO A 58 17.40 22.28 9.88
N LEU A 59 17.51 21.00 10.27
CA LEU A 59 16.96 19.87 9.49
C LEU A 59 15.42 19.80 9.57
N PHE A 60 14.81 20.47 10.54
CA PHE A 60 13.40 20.36 10.89
C PHE A 60 12.66 21.72 10.92
N ALA A 61 13.19 22.78 10.30
CA ALA A 61 12.63 24.14 10.40
C ALA A 61 11.18 24.31 9.88
N ASN A 62 10.64 23.39 9.09
CA ASN A 62 9.22 23.37 8.67
C ASN A 62 8.37 22.41 9.53
N TYR A 63 8.91 21.95 10.65
CA TYR A 63 8.35 20.92 11.53
C TYR A 63 7.88 21.45 12.87
N ASP A 64 8.05 22.75 13.11
CA ASP A 64 7.76 23.37 14.40
C ASP A 64 6.35 23.08 14.88
N PHE A 65 5.33 23.16 14.00
CA PHE A 65 3.95 22.84 14.37
C PHE A 65 3.75 21.37 14.81
N VAL A 66 4.52 20.44 14.25
CA VAL A 66 4.45 19.01 14.61
C VAL A 66 5.12 18.79 15.96
N LEU A 67 6.29 19.42 16.17
CA LEU A 67 7.03 19.37 17.43
C LEU A 67 6.23 20.01 18.57
N GLU A 68 5.66 21.19 18.35
CA GLU A 68 4.78 21.88 19.31
C GLU A 68 3.57 21.02 19.69
N SER A 69 3.01 20.29 18.72
CA SER A 69 1.91 19.35 19.00
C SER A 69 2.41 18.15 19.81
N TYR A 70 3.60 17.62 19.48
CA TYR A 70 4.20 16.50 20.18
C TYR A 70 4.57 16.81 21.64
N GLU A 71 5.00 18.03 21.94
CA GLU A 71 5.29 18.49 23.30
C GLU A 71 4.05 18.43 24.23
N ARG A 72 2.84 18.49 23.65
CA ARG A 72 1.58 18.34 24.40
C ARG A 72 1.22 16.88 24.72
N VAL A 73 1.93 15.91 24.15
CA VAL A 73 1.69 14.50 24.41
C VAL A 73 2.27 14.12 25.77
N SER A 74 1.41 13.63 26.67
CA SER A 74 1.84 13.19 27.99
C SER A 74 2.83 12.02 27.90
N TYR A 75 3.75 11.95 28.86
CA TYR A 75 4.70 10.83 28.94
C TYR A 75 3.99 9.47 29.01
N GLU A 76 2.89 9.40 29.78
CA GLU A 76 2.05 8.21 29.88
C GLU A 76 1.50 7.77 28.50
N ALA A 77 0.96 8.69 27.70
CA ALA A 77 0.44 8.37 26.37
C ALA A 77 1.54 7.83 25.44
N LYS A 78 2.76 8.38 25.53
CA LYS A 78 3.93 7.88 24.78
C LYS A 78 4.28 6.44 25.20
N VAL A 79 4.31 6.16 26.50
CA VAL A 79 4.60 4.81 27.02
C VAL A 79 3.52 3.81 26.60
N TRP A 80 2.23 4.17 26.72
CA TRP A 80 1.13 3.32 26.29
C TRP A 80 1.21 3.00 24.80
N TYR A 81 1.47 3.99 23.95
CA TYR A 81 1.69 3.77 22.52
C TYR A 81 2.80 2.77 22.23
N LEU A 82 3.94 2.88 22.93
CA LEU A 82 5.05 1.96 22.75
C LEU A 82 4.66 0.51 23.14
N ILE A 83 3.93 0.33 24.23
CA ILE A 83 3.44 -0.98 24.67
C ILE A 83 2.45 -1.55 23.66
N THR A 84 1.43 -0.79 23.29
CA THR A 84 0.34 -1.27 22.42
C THR A 84 0.83 -1.53 20.99
N SER A 85 1.70 -0.66 20.44
CA SER A 85 2.31 -0.88 19.13
C SER A 85 3.16 -2.16 19.09
N VAL A 86 3.92 -2.44 20.16
CA VAL A 86 4.65 -3.71 20.30
C VAL A 86 3.69 -4.90 20.34
N LEU A 87 2.57 -4.83 21.05
CA LEU A 87 1.56 -5.90 21.05
C LEU A 87 0.98 -6.18 19.65
N LEU A 88 0.73 -5.14 18.85
CA LEU A 88 0.28 -5.30 17.47
C LEU A 88 1.34 -5.99 16.58
N ILE A 89 2.61 -5.59 16.73
CA ILE A 89 3.74 -6.18 16.01
C ILE A 89 3.91 -7.64 16.40
N LEU A 90 3.87 -7.95 17.69
CA LEU A 90 3.96 -9.33 18.19
C LEU A 90 2.78 -10.16 17.66
N SER A 91 1.57 -9.61 17.58
CA SER A 91 0.42 -10.30 17.00
C SER A 91 0.62 -10.63 15.52
N PHE A 92 1.17 -9.70 14.73
CA PHE A 92 1.55 -9.96 13.34
C PHE A 92 2.62 -11.06 13.23
N ILE A 93 3.68 -10.98 14.03
CA ILE A 93 4.78 -11.96 14.06
C ILE A 93 4.29 -13.34 14.49
N LEU A 94 3.35 -13.43 15.44
CA LEU A 94 2.75 -14.69 15.87
C LEU A 94 1.99 -15.36 14.72
N GLY A 95 1.27 -14.60 13.90
CA GLY A 95 0.62 -15.11 12.69
C GLY A 95 1.64 -15.74 11.73
N GLU A 96 2.75 -15.07 11.50
CA GLU A 96 3.85 -15.54 10.64
C GLU A 96 4.45 -16.85 11.16
N ILE A 97 4.73 -16.92 12.47
CA ILE A 97 5.33 -18.11 13.10
C ILE A 97 4.37 -19.30 13.03
N ILE A 98 3.09 -19.11 13.37
CA ILE A 98 2.09 -20.18 13.37
C ILE A 98 1.89 -20.72 11.95
N PHE A 99 1.80 -19.83 10.96
CA PHE A 99 1.61 -20.26 9.59
C PHE A 99 2.84 -21.01 9.06
N LYS A 100 4.06 -20.55 9.37
CA LYS A 100 5.31 -21.26 9.01
C LYS A 100 5.39 -22.67 9.61
N LYS A 101 5.01 -22.84 10.88
CA LYS A 101 5.02 -24.16 11.55
C LYS A 101 4.02 -25.14 10.92
N LYS A 102 2.84 -24.66 10.51
CA LYS A 102 1.87 -25.49 9.79
C LYS A 102 2.33 -25.61 8.33
N SER A 103 3.09 -26.66 8.01
CA SER A 103 3.54 -27.01 6.65
C SER A 103 2.38 -27.36 5.70
N HIS A 104 1.17 -27.49 6.23
CA HIS A 104 0.00 -27.86 5.45
C HIS A 104 -0.26 -26.83 4.34
N LYS A 105 -0.14 -27.26 3.09
CA LYS A 105 -0.69 -26.54 1.95
C LYS A 105 -2.20 -26.68 2.05
N TRP A 106 -2.86 -25.62 2.52
CA TRP A 106 -4.30 -25.54 2.47
C TRP A 106 -4.71 -25.45 1.01
N ASN A 107 -4.92 -26.60 0.35
CA ASN A 107 -5.48 -26.68 -1.00
C ASN A 107 -6.99 -26.41 -0.92
N PHE A 108 -7.38 -25.22 -0.46
CA PHE A 108 -8.78 -24.77 -0.48
C PHE A 108 -9.33 -24.75 -1.91
N LEU A 109 -8.45 -24.60 -2.90
CA LEU A 109 -8.79 -24.56 -4.31
C LEU A 109 -8.67 -25.96 -4.91
N LYS A 110 -9.81 -26.56 -5.26
CA LYS A 110 -9.90 -27.87 -5.94
C LYS A 110 -9.23 -27.88 -7.33
N SER A 111 -9.06 -26.72 -7.94
CA SER A 111 -8.39 -26.53 -9.23
C SER A 111 -7.47 -25.32 -9.20
N LYS A 112 -6.39 -25.33 -9.99
CA LYS A 112 -5.53 -24.16 -10.16
C LYS A 112 -6.36 -23.00 -10.71
N TYR A 113 -6.33 -21.84 -10.05
CA TYR A 113 -6.87 -20.61 -10.61
C TYR A 113 -6.01 -20.23 -11.82
N ASP A 114 -6.59 -20.35 -13.01
CA ASP A 114 -5.95 -19.91 -14.25
C ASP A 114 -6.71 -18.68 -14.78
N PHE A 115 -6.03 -17.53 -14.75
CA PHE A 115 -6.55 -16.33 -15.38
C PHE A 115 -6.20 -16.37 -16.85
N SER A 116 -7.19 -16.74 -17.67
CA SER A 116 -6.99 -16.79 -19.10
C SER A 116 -6.74 -15.39 -19.67
N LYS A 117 -6.05 -15.36 -20.82
CA LYS A 117 -5.63 -14.11 -21.47
C LYS A 117 -6.84 -13.26 -21.93
N THR A 118 -7.96 -13.89 -22.26
CA THR A 118 -9.12 -13.20 -22.87
C THR A 118 -9.87 -12.26 -21.90
N PRO A 119 -10.31 -12.69 -20.69
CA PRO A 119 -10.87 -11.79 -19.69
C PRO A 119 -9.91 -10.67 -19.30
N ILE A 120 -8.62 -10.96 -19.12
CA ILE A 120 -7.62 -9.94 -18.78
C ILE A 120 -7.59 -8.85 -19.87
N HIS A 121 -7.59 -9.22 -21.15
CA HIS A 121 -7.66 -8.25 -22.24
C HIS A 121 -8.97 -7.46 -22.26
N LEU A 122 -10.11 -8.13 -22.08
CA LEU A 122 -11.41 -7.47 -22.08
C LEU A 122 -11.49 -6.38 -20.99
N PHE A 123 -11.09 -6.73 -19.77
CA PHE A 123 -11.03 -5.77 -18.66
C PHE A 123 -10.01 -4.67 -18.93
N PHE A 124 -8.84 -5.01 -19.49
CA PHE A 124 -7.83 -4.01 -19.85
C PHE A 124 -8.38 -2.97 -20.84
N TYR A 125 -8.98 -3.39 -21.95
CA TYR A 125 -9.49 -2.43 -22.94
C TYR A 125 -10.65 -1.59 -22.38
N GLY A 126 -11.54 -2.19 -21.57
CA GLY A 126 -12.58 -1.44 -20.87
C GLY A 126 -12.01 -0.39 -19.91
N LEU A 127 -11.00 -0.77 -19.11
CA LEU A 127 -10.31 0.15 -18.19
C LEU A 127 -9.57 1.26 -18.94
N VAL A 128 -8.90 0.95 -20.06
CA VAL A 128 -8.20 1.97 -20.86
C VAL A 128 -9.19 2.95 -21.47
N LEU A 129 -10.31 2.48 -22.02
CA LEU A 129 -11.36 3.34 -22.56
C LEU A 129 -11.90 4.28 -21.47
N PHE A 130 -12.25 3.72 -20.30
CA PHE A 130 -12.73 4.52 -19.16
C PHE A 130 -11.65 5.48 -18.64
N GLY A 131 -10.38 5.05 -18.65
CA GLY A 131 -9.21 5.85 -18.34
C GLY A 131 -9.09 7.08 -19.24
N ILE A 132 -9.18 6.89 -20.57
CA ILE A 132 -9.15 7.99 -21.55
C ILE A 132 -10.29 8.99 -21.30
N ILE A 133 -11.51 8.49 -21.02
CA ILE A 133 -12.65 9.35 -20.66
C ILE A 133 -12.35 10.15 -19.39
N SER A 134 -11.79 9.51 -18.37
CA SER A 134 -11.44 10.18 -17.11
C SER A 134 -10.30 11.20 -17.26
N ILE A 135 -9.35 10.97 -18.17
CA ILE A 135 -8.25 11.92 -18.47
C ILE A 135 -8.79 13.26 -18.94
N LYS A 136 -9.88 13.28 -19.72
CA LYS A 136 -10.53 14.53 -20.18
C LYS A 136 -10.79 15.49 -19.01
N TYR A 137 -11.22 14.97 -17.87
CA TYR A 137 -11.50 15.76 -16.67
C TYR A 137 -10.22 16.16 -15.92
N MET A 138 -9.16 15.35 -16.02
CA MET A 138 -7.87 15.61 -15.38
C MET A 138 -6.99 16.59 -16.16
N LEU A 139 -7.21 16.79 -17.46
CA LEU A 139 -6.41 17.68 -18.33
C LEU A 139 -6.09 19.05 -17.71
N PRO A 140 -7.04 19.77 -17.07
CA PRO A 140 -6.76 21.08 -16.49
C PRO A 140 -5.73 21.04 -15.35
N VAL A 141 -5.58 19.92 -14.65
CA VAL A 141 -4.71 19.82 -13.45
C VAL A 141 -3.40 19.07 -13.72
N LEU A 142 -3.27 18.39 -14.87
CA LEU A 142 -2.04 17.70 -15.26
C LEU A 142 -0.88 18.69 -15.37
N PHE A 143 0.29 18.26 -14.92
CA PHE A 143 1.55 19.02 -14.93
C PHE A 143 1.55 20.36 -14.16
N ARG A 144 0.44 20.77 -13.53
CA ARG A 144 0.36 22.10 -12.92
C ARG A 144 1.04 22.27 -11.58
N GLY A 145 0.87 21.35 -10.65
CA GLY A 145 1.51 21.53 -9.34
C GLY A 145 0.79 20.87 -8.21
N TYR A 146 1.30 21.19 -7.02
CA TYR A 146 0.41 21.41 -5.88
C TYR A 146 -0.41 22.71 -6.02
N SER A 147 -0.11 23.56 -7.01
CA SER A 147 -0.85 24.80 -7.32
C SER A 147 -2.30 24.58 -7.76
N ALA A 148 -2.63 23.39 -8.29
CA ALA A 148 -3.97 23.05 -8.77
C ALA A 148 -4.73 22.08 -7.86
N ILE A 149 -4.30 21.90 -6.59
CA ILE A 149 -4.99 20.98 -5.65
C ILE A 149 -6.44 21.41 -5.42
N SER A 150 -6.69 22.71 -5.30
CA SER A 150 -8.04 23.29 -5.15
C SER A 150 -8.91 23.11 -6.40
N GLU A 151 -8.31 22.84 -7.56
CA GLU A 151 -8.99 22.65 -8.84
C GLU A 151 -9.22 21.16 -9.17
N TRP A 152 -8.96 20.25 -8.22
CA TRP A 152 -9.06 18.83 -8.48
C TRP A 152 -10.50 18.40 -8.81
N PRO A 153 -10.72 17.75 -9.97
CA PRO A 153 -12.05 17.29 -10.37
C PRO A 153 -12.49 16.12 -9.49
N LEU A 154 -13.79 16.02 -9.24
CA LEU A 154 -14.39 14.86 -8.54
C LEU A 154 -14.04 13.53 -9.24
N GLN A 155 -13.97 13.56 -10.57
CA GLN A 155 -13.64 12.43 -11.44
C GLN A 155 -12.18 11.95 -11.31
N ARG A 156 -11.33 12.65 -10.54
CA ARG A 156 -9.98 12.17 -10.20
C ARG A 156 -10.01 10.77 -9.60
N GLY A 157 -11.01 10.48 -8.76
CA GLY A 157 -11.20 9.15 -8.19
C GLY A 157 -11.34 8.07 -9.26
N TRP A 158 -11.99 8.37 -10.39
CA TRP A 158 -12.16 7.41 -11.49
C TRP A 158 -10.82 7.07 -12.13
N PHE A 159 -9.99 8.07 -12.41
CA PHE A 159 -8.69 7.86 -13.03
C PHE A 159 -7.73 7.11 -12.10
N ILE A 160 -7.80 7.38 -10.78
CA ILE A 160 -7.07 6.62 -9.75
C ILE A 160 -7.49 5.15 -9.77
N SER A 161 -8.79 4.87 -9.71
CA SER A 161 -9.33 3.49 -9.71
C SER A 161 -8.89 2.71 -10.94
N VAL A 162 -8.90 3.35 -12.12
CA VAL A 162 -8.41 2.76 -13.37
C VAL A 162 -6.93 2.40 -13.25
N ASN A 163 -6.10 3.34 -12.81
CA ASN A 163 -4.66 3.10 -12.71
C ASN A 163 -4.34 1.96 -11.73
N VAL A 164 -4.95 1.95 -10.54
CA VAL A 164 -4.76 0.87 -9.55
C VAL A 164 -5.22 -0.48 -10.13
N SER A 165 -6.36 -0.52 -10.81
CA SER A 165 -6.85 -1.74 -11.47
C SER A 165 -5.91 -2.22 -12.58
N LEU A 166 -5.31 -1.32 -13.36
CA LEU A 166 -4.32 -1.67 -14.38
C LEU A 166 -3.02 -2.24 -13.76
N ILE A 167 -2.58 -1.71 -12.62
CA ILE A 167 -1.44 -2.26 -11.85
C ILE A 167 -1.78 -3.70 -11.39
N VAL A 168 -2.99 -3.93 -10.88
CA VAL A 168 -3.45 -5.28 -10.49
C VAL A 168 -3.45 -6.22 -11.70
N LEU A 169 -3.98 -5.80 -12.85
CA LEU A 169 -3.95 -6.60 -14.08
C LEU A 169 -2.52 -6.92 -14.52
N PHE A 170 -1.59 -5.97 -14.42
CA PHE A 170 -0.18 -6.20 -14.67
C PHE A 170 0.38 -7.29 -13.74
N CYS A 171 0.15 -7.18 -12.43
CA CYS A 171 0.61 -8.17 -11.44
C CYS A 171 0.08 -9.57 -11.73
N ILE A 172 -1.21 -9.70 -12.02
CA ILE A 172 -1.85 -10.99 -12.37
C ILE A 172 -1.27 -11.55 -13.65
N TYR A 173 -1.22 -10.75 -14.72
CA TYR A 173 -0.72 -11.19 -16.03
C TYR A 173 0.75 -11.61 -15.96
N ALA A 174 1.59 -10.78 -15.36
CA ALA A 174 3.02 -11.05 -15.26
C ALA A 174 3.29 -12.28 -14.39
N SER A 175 2.59 -12.42 -13.26
CA SER A 175 2.80 -13.55 -12.34
C SER A 175 2.39 -14.89 -12.95
N ASN A 176 1.27 -14.94 -13.68
CA ASN A 176 0.86 -16.15 -14.40
C ASN A 176 1.92 -16.56 -15.44
N ARG A 177 2.45 -15.59 -16.20
CA ARG A 177 3.50 -15.87 -17.19
C ARG A 177 4.77 -16.41 -16.54
N VAL A 178 5.14 -15.95 -15.35
CA VAL A 178 6.30 -16.46 -14.60
C VAL A 178 6.12 -17.93 -14.19
N ASP A 179 4.90 -18.34 -13.89
CA ASP A 179 4.63 -19.72 -13.48
C ASP A 179 4.53 -20.67 -14.69
N PHE A 180 4.05 -20.18 -15.85
CA PHE A 180 3.95 -20.96 -17.09
C PHE A 180 5.29 -21.12 -17.82
N TYR A 181 6.09 -20.06 -17.89
CA TYR A 181 7.43 -20.15 -18.47
C TYR A 181 8.39 -20.44 -17.33
N ASN A 182 8.95 -21.64 -17.29
CA ASN A 182 10.11 -21.92 -16.45
C ASN A 182 11.27 -21.05 -16.97
N ILE A 183 11.34 -19.78 -16.53
CA ILE A 183 12.27 -18.76 -17.04
C ILE A 183 13.66 -19.08 -16.50
N SER A 184 14.24 -20.16 -17.00
CA SER A 184 15.63 -20.53 -16.81
C SER A 184 16.49 -19.57 -17.66
N GLY A 185 16.82 -18.41 -17.08
CA GLY A 185 17.97 -17.60 -17.48
C GLY A 185 17.85 -16.72 -18.74
N ASN A 186 16.87 -16.90 -19.62
CA ASN A 186 16.81 -16.13 -20.87
C ASN A 186 16.37 -14.66 -20.66
N ARG A 187 17.29 -13.71 -20.92
CA ARG A 187 17.07 -12.27 -20.75
C ARG A 187 15.92 -11.73 -21.62
N LYS A 188 15.70 -12.32 -22.79
CA LYS A 188 14.60 -11.95 -23.71
C LYS A 188 13.22 -12.26 -23.11
N ASP A 189 13.08 -13.39 -22.41
CA ASP A 189 11.81 -13.80 -21.83
C ASP A 189 11.49 -12.97 -20.58
N LYS A 190 12.51 -12.62 -19.78
CA LYS A 190 12.37 -11.63 -18.72
C LYS A 190 11.89 -10.29 -19.26
N PHE A 191 12.49 -9.80 -20.35
CA PHE A 191 12.08 -8.53 -20.97
C PHE A 191 10.63 -8.54 -21.45
N LYS A 192 10.17 -9.63 -22.08
CA LYS A 192 8.77 -9.77 -22.55
C LYS A 192 7.73 -9.74 -21.42
N ILE A 193 8.09 -10.18 -20.22
CA ILE A 193 7.19 -10.13 -19.05
C ILE A 193 6.93 -8.68 -18.65
N PHE A 194 7.94 -7.82 -18.70
CA PHE A 194 7.80 -6.41 -18.32
C PHE A 194 7.32 -5.54 -19.48
N PHE A 195 7.78 -5.80 -20.71
CA PHE A 195 7.35 -5.05 -21.89
C PHE A 195 5.99 -5.55 -22.40
N ASN A 196 4.95 -5.32 -21.60
CA ASN A 196 3.57 -5.65 -21.92
C ASN A 196 2.68 -4.42 -21.80
N GLN A 197 1.53 -4.44 -22.49
CA GLN A 197 0.60 -3.32 -22.53
C GLN A 197 0.04 -2.93 -21.15
N TYR A 198 -0.12 -3.90 -20.24
CA TYR A 198 -0.63 -3.65 -18.88
C TYR A 198 0.35 -2.78 -18.09
N LEU A 199 1.65 -3.09 -18.17
CA LEU A 199 2.67 -2.29 -17.53
C LEU A 199 2.81 -0.91 -18.19
N ILE A 200 2.90 -0.87 -19.51
CA ILE A 200 3.13 0.39 -20.23
C ILE A 200 2.01 1.40 -19.94
N VAL A 201 0.75 0.96 -19.97
CA VAL A 201 -0.38 1.86 -19.73
C VAL A 201 -0.53 2.21 -18.25
N SER A 202 -0.37 1.27 -17.32
CA SER A 202 -0.38 1.59 -15.87
C SER A 202 0.76 2.55 -15.50
N PHE A 203 1.95 2.38 -16.08
CA PHE A 203 3.07 3.29 -15.84
C PHE A 203 2.80 4.68 -16.43
N LEU A 204 2.25 4.75 -17.65
CA LEU A 204 1.85 6.01 -18.27
C LEU A 204 0.79 6.75 -17.44
N PHE A 205 -0.26 6.05 -16.99
CA PHE A 205 -1.31 6.66 -16.15
C PHE A 205 -0.77 7.04 -14.77
N GLY A 206 0.12 6.23 -14.19
CA GLY A 206 0.88 6.56 -12.99
C GLY A 206 1.70 7.83 -13.16
N PHE A 207 2.37 8.01 -14.30
CA PHE A 207 3.14 9.22 -14.61
C PHE A 207 2.25 10.46 -14.78
N LEU A 208 1.09 10.32 -15.44
CA LEU A 208 0.11 11.40 -15.50
C LEU A 208 -0.39 11.79 -14.10
N MET A 209 -0.66 10.81 -13.23
CA MET A 209 -0.98 11.10 -11.82
C MET A 209 0.18 11.75 -11.06
N TYR A 210 1.41 11.32 -11.32
CA TYR A 210 2.61 11.89 -10.75
C TYR A 210 2.75 13.39 -11.09
N SER A 211 2.33 13.80 -12.29
CA SER A 211 2.30 15.19 -12.72
C SER A 211 1.23 16.05 -12.03
N THR A 212 0.32 15.45 -11.24
CA THR A 212 -0.68 16.16 -10.40
C THR A 212 -0.23 16.31 -8.94
N GLY A 213 0.94 15.77 -8.56
CA GLY A 213 1.40 15.71 -7.17
C GLY A 213 1.02 14.42 -6.44
N ASN A 214 0.26 13.52 -7.08
CA ASN A 214 -0.12 12.23 -6.52
C ASN A 214 0.97 11.16 -6.71
N ARG A 215 2.08 11.33 -5.98
CA ARG A 215 3.31 10.53 -6.12
C ARG A 215 3.14 9.04 -5.82
N GLY A 216 2.16 8.71 -4.98
CA GLY A 216 1.91 7.34 -4.52
C GLY A 216 1.61 6.35 -5.66
N TYR A 217 0.85 6.76 -6.68
CA TYR A 217 0.41 5.81 -7.72
C TYR A 217 1.50 5.40 -8.70
N LEU A 218 2.42 6.31 -9.06
CA LEU A 218 3.61 5.92 -9.82
C LEU A 218 4.53 5.02 -8.97
N THR A 219 4.66 5.36 -7.67
CA THR A 219 5.43 4.55 -6.72
C THR A 219 4.87 3.13 -6.61
N LEU A 220 3.54 2.95 -6.60
CA LEU A 220 2.91 1.63 -6.68
C LEU A 220 3.31 0.85 -7.92
N SER A 221 3.25 1.47 -9.11
CA SER A 221 3.68 0.83 -10.34
C SER A 221 5.12 0.35 -10.23
N VAL A 222 6.02 1.19 -9.72
CA VAL A 222 7.44 0.81 -9.53
C VAL A 222 7.59 -0.34 -8.53
N ILE A 223 6.92 -0.30 -7.38
CA ILE A 223 6.98 -1.37 -6.37
C ILE A 223 6.43 -2.68 -6.94
N SER A 224 5.35 -2.62 -7.72
CA SER A 224 4.79 -3.80 -8.38
C SER A 224 5.79 -4.46 -9.35
N ILE A 225 6.52 -3.66 -10.13
CA ILE A 225 7.60 -4.15 -11.01
C ILE A 225 8.69 -4.82 -10.19
N LEU A 226 9.14 -4.20 -9.09
CA LEU A 226 10.17 -4.75 -8.22
C LEU A 226 9.75 -6.10 -7.62
N LEU A 227 8.49 -6.24 -7.20
CA LEU A 227 7.96 -7.48 -6.64
C LEU A 227 7.80 -8.59 -7.68
N VAL A 228 7.40 -8.27 -8.91
CA VAL A 228 7.40 -9.23 -10.02
C VAL A 228 8.84 -9.64 -10.38
N LEU A 229 9.78 -8.69 -10.45
CA LEU A 229 11.21 -8.96 -10.68
C LEU A 229 11.81 -9.84 -9.59
N HIS A 230 11.41 -9.61 -8.34
CA HIS A 230 11.80 -10.41 -7.19
C HIS A 230 11.35 -11.87 -7.35
N LYS A 231 10.10 -12.09 -7.78
CA LYS A 231 9.57 -13.43 -8.09
C LYS A 231 10.37 -14.12 -9.20
N VAL A 232 10.64 -13.41 -10.30
CA VAL A 232 11.42 -13.92 -11.45
C VAL A 232 12.86 -14.27 -11.05
N SER A 233 13.48 -13.46 -10.20
CA SER A 233 14.90 -13.57 -9.86
C SER A 233 15.17 -14.43 -8.62
N LYS A 234 14.11 -14.85 -7.91
CA LYS A 234 14.17 -15.59 -6.64
C LYS A 234 15.04 -14.86 -5.60
N GLY A 235 14.67 -13.62 -5.33
CA GLY A 235 15.42 -12.72 -4.45
C GLY A 235 16.31 -11.74 -5.22
N PHE A 236 16.76 -10.70 -4.52
CA PHE A 236 17.73 -9.74 -5.04
C PHE A 236 19.01 -9.75 -4.22
N PRO A 237 20.17 -9.43 -4.83
CA PRO A 237 21.35 -9.08 -4.05
C PRO A 237 21.05 -7.85 -3.18
N ILE A 238 21.54 -7.86 -1.93
CA ILE A 238 21.22 -6.82 -0.93
C ILE A 238 21.69 -5.44 -1.40
N ILE A 239 22.94 -5.31 -1.85
CA ILE A 239 23.56 -4.01 -2.17
C ILE A 239 22.81 -3.28 -3.30
N PRO A 240 22.52 -3.90 -4.47
CA PRO A 240 21.72 -3.24 -5.51
C PRO A 240 20.30 -2.90 -5.06
N SER A 241 19.70 -3.69 -4.17
CA SER A 241 18.35 -3.42 -3.66
C SER A 241 18.31 -2.15 -2.83
N ILE A 242 19.29 -1.97 -1.93
CA ILE A 242 19.44 -0.75 -1.14
C ILE A 242 19.62 0.45 -2.08
N PHE A 243 20.48 0.33 -3.09
CA PHE A 243 20.70 1.40 -4.06
C PHE A 243 19.42 1.80 -4.80
N VAL A 244 18.64 0.82 -5.29
CA VAL A 244 17.38 1.09 -6.00
C VAL A 244 16.34 1.75 -5.09
N ILE A 245 16.17 1.25 -3.86
CA ILE A 245 15.21 1.82 -2.90
C ILE A 245 15.60 3.26 -2.54
N SER A 246 16.89 3.50 -2.23
CA SER A 246 17.40 4.83 -1.93
C SER A 246 17.25 5.78 -3.12
N PHE A 247 17.55 5.32 -4.34
CA PHE A 247 17.38 6.11 -5.56
C PHE A 247 15.92 6.53 -5.77
N LEU A 248 14.96 5.62 -5.55
CA LEU A 248 13.53 5.92 -5.66
C LEU A 248 13.08 6.93 -4.59
N GLY A 249 13.56 6.80 -3.36
CA GLY A 249 13.29 7.77 -2.28
C GLY A 249 13.81 9.17 -2.64
N ILE A 250 15.05 9.26 -3.11
CA ILE A 250 15.67 10.51 -3.55
C ILE A 250 14.90 11.14 -4.71
N LEU A 251 14.53 10.36 -5.73
CA LEU A 251 13.78 10.86 -6.89
C LEU A 251 12.41 11.43 -6.48
N ASN A 252 11.68 10.73 -5.59
CA ASN A 252 10.40 11.19 -5.06
C ASN A 252 10.53 12.48 -4.21
N ALA A 253 11.64 12.62 -3.49
CA ALA A 253 11.95 13.81 -2.69
C ALA A 253 12.34 15.01 -3.58
N ILE A 254 13.22 14.82 -4.56
CA ILE A 254 13.60 15.84 -5.55
C ILE A 254 12.35 16.38 -6.24
N TRP A 255 11.51 15.49 -6.77
CA TRP A 255 10.31 15.89 -7.47
C TRP A 255 9.30 16.60 -6.57
N GLY A 256 9.18 16.17 -5.31
CA GLY A 256 8.37 16.86 -4.31
C GLY A 256 8.76 18.33 -4.15
N HIS A 257 10.06 18.63 -4.09
CA HIS A 257 10.57 20.00 -3.96
C HIS A 257 10.43 20.83 -5.24
N ILE A 258 10.78 20.26 -6.41
CA ILE A 258 10.59 20.94 -7.71
C ILE A 258 9.14 21.43 -7.85
N ARG A 259 8.20 20.59 -7.43
CA ARG A 259 6.76 20.85 -7.52
C ARG A 259 6.24 21.83 -6.49
N ALA A 260 6.83 21.82 -5.30
CA ALA A 260 6.57 22.83 -4.27
C ALA A 260 7.23 24.18 -4.61
N GLN A 261 7.88 24.31 -5.78
CA GLN A 261 8.67 25.49 -6.17
C GLN A 261 9.79 25.82 -5.16
N ASN A 262 10.25 24.79 -4.45
CA ASN A 262 11.35 24.88 -3.51
C ASN A 262 12.66 24.61 -4.25
N SER A 263 13.73 25.30 -3.82
CA SER A 263 15.08 24.92 -4.23
C SER A 263 15.38 23.46 -3.84
N VAL A 264 16.01 22.71 -4.75
CA VAL A 264 16.41 21.32 -4.51
C VAL A 264 17.83 21.32 -3.96
N THR A 265 17.98 21.06 -2.67
CA THR A 265 19.29 20.93 -2.02
C THR A 265 19.39 19.56 -1.34
N PHE A 266 20.61 19.09 -1.08
CA PHE A 266 20.85 17.83 -0.39
C PHE A 266 20.11 17.75 0.96
N PHE A 267 20.20 18.81 1.77
CA PHE A 267 19.51 18.90 3.07
C PHE A 267 17.99 18.82 2.93
N LYS A 268 17.40 19.48 1.93
CA LYS A 268 15.96 19.44 1.68
C LYS A 268 15.48 18.06 1.22
N ILE A 269 16.29 17.35 0.43
CA ILE A 269 15.98 15.96 0.03
C ILE A 269 15.98 15.05 1.25
N LEU A 270 17.03 15.14 2.08
CA LEU A 270 17.13 14.34 3.32
C LEU A 270 15.97 14.65 4.26
N GLN A 271 15.66 15.94 4.45
CA GLN A 271 14.52 16.42 5.22
C GLN A 271 13.22 15.81 4.69
N ALA A 272 12.94 15.89 3.38
CA ALA A 272 11.69 15.36 2.82
C ALA A 272 11.51 13.85 3.08
N ILE A 273 12.58 13.07 3.01
CA ILE A 273 12.53 11.61 3.26
C ILE A 273 12.25 11.32 4.74
N LEU A 274 12.87 12.06 5.66
CA LEU A 274 12.70 11.83 7.10
C LEU A 274 11.39 12.41 7.65
N MET A 275 10.88 13.45 7.01
CA MET A 275 9.70 14.20 7.46
C MET A 275 8.38 13.62 6.98
N GLU A 276 8.38 12.88 5.87
CA GLU A 276 7.15 12.28 5.33
C GLU A 276 6.42 11.39 6.36
N PRO A 277 7.10 10.50 7.10
CA PRO A 277 6.52 9.80 8.26
C PRO A 277 5.97 10.73 9.33
N GLY A 278 6.69 11.82 9.56
CA GLY A 278 6.36 12.81 10.55
C GLY A 278 5.03 13.51 10.29
N TYR A 279 4.81 13.91 9.03
CA TYR A 279 3.55 14.48 8.58
C TYR A 279 2.38 13.50 8.68
N VAL A 280 2.59 12.22 8.32
CA VAL A 280 1.58 11.17 8.52
C VAL A 280 1.29 10.98 10.03
N GLY A 281 2.33 11.08 10.85
CA GLY A 281 2.30 10.99 12.31
C GLY A 281 1.49 12.08 13.02
N MET A 282 1.07 13.16 12.34
CA MET A 282 0.22 14.19 12.95
C MET A 282 -1.09 13.64 13.51
N THR A 283 -1.69 12.69 12.79
CA THR A 283 -2.91 12.01 13.27
C THR A 283 -2.64 11.17 14.52
N LEU A 284 -1.47 10.53 14.60
CA LEU A 284 -1.03 9.80 15.77
C LEU A 284 -0.82 10.75 16.95
N ILE A 285 -0.10 11.85 16.77
CA ILE A 285 0.12 12.86 17.82
C ILE A 285 -1.22 13.38 18.35
N SER A 286 -2.13 13.77 17.46
CA SER A 286 -3.48 14.22 17.83
C SER A 286 -4.25 13.19 18.64
N HIS A 287 -4.12 11.91 18.31
CA HIS A 287 -4.73 10.82 19.07
C HIS A 287 -4.09 10.64 20.45
N LEU A 288 -2.76 10.71 20.54
CA LEU A 288 -2.03 10.56 21.80
C LEU A 288 -2.26 11.74 22.77
N ILE A 289 -2.44 12.96 22.27
CA ILE A 289 -2.80 14.12 23.11
C ILE A 289 -4.11 13.87 23.86
N ARG A 290 -5.09 13.23 23.21
CA ARG A 290 -6.37 12.90 23.85
C ARG A 290 -6.25 11.77 24.86
N ASN A 291 -5.29 10.86 24.64
CA ASN A 291 -5.04 9.70 25.48
C ASN A 291 -6.30 8.84 25.74
N GLU A 292 -7.20 8.80 24.74
CA GLU A 292 -8.41 7.98 24.79
C GLU A 292 -8.10 6.58 24.27
N PHE A 293 -8.42 5.58 25.08
CA PHE A 293 -8.05 4.20 24.81
C PHE A 293 -9.24 3.25 24.97
N SER A 294 -9.46 2.44 23.92
CA SER A 294 -10.52 1.43 23.89
C SER A 294 -9.92 0.05 23.61
N PHE A 295 -10.32 -0.94 24.40
CA PHE A 295 -9.90 -2.33 24.17
C PHE A 295 -10.57 -2.95 22.94
N ILE A 296 -11.84 -2.61 22.70
CA ILE A 296 -12.66 -3.11 21.59
C ILE A 296 -13.44 -1.94 21.03
N GLU A 297 -13.47 -1.82 19.70
CA GLU A 297 -14.30 -0.87 18.96
C GLU A 297 -14.98 -1.60 17.80
N PHE A 298 -16.12 -1.06 17.36
CA PHE A 298 -16.80 -1.57 16.18
C PHE A 298 -16.40 -0.74 14.94
N PRO A 299 -16.07 -1.38 13.80
CA PRO A 299 -15.46 -0.70 12.66
C PRO A 299 -16.49 0.04 11.80
N ILE A 300 -17.29 0.93 12.39
CA ILE A 300 -18.35 1.67 11.69
C ILE A 300 -17.77 2.45 10.51
N SER A 301 -16.64 3.15 10.70
CA SER A 301 -16.04 4.00 9.66
C SER A 301 -15.50 3.15 8.50
N LEU A 302 -14.80 2.06 8.83
CA LEU A 302 -14.31 1.12 7.82
C LEU A 302 -15.46 0.43 7.05
N LEU A 303 -16.53 0.01 7.74
CA LEU A 303 -17.70 -0.59 7.09
C LEU A 303 -18.47 0.43 6.24
N GLY A 304 -18.55 1.68 6.66
CA GLY A 304 -19.11 2.77 5.87
C GLY A 304 -18.41 2.92 4.52
N ASN A 305 -17.08 2.75 4.47
CA ASN A 305 -16.33 2.79 3.20
C ASN A 305 -16.74 1.72 2.19
N ILE A 306 -17.38 0.62 2.62
CA ILE A 306 -17.93 -0.40 1.71
C ILE A 306 -19.05 0.19 0.84
N ILE A 307 -19.86 1.08 1.39
CA ILE A 307 -20.89 1.81 0.64
C ILE A 307 -20.25 2.59 -0.52
N GLY A 308 -19.01 3.07 -0.32
CA GLY A 308 -18.22 3.75 -1.32
C GLY A 308 -17.93 2.92 -2.59
N MET A 309 -18.02 1.59 -2.54
CA MET A 309 -17.87 0.71 -3.72
C MET A 309 -19.07 0.77 -4.67
N ILE A 310 -20.27 1.10 -4.15
CA ILE A 310 -21.49 1.13 -4.97
C ILE A 310 -21.36 2.24 -6.01
N PRO A 311 -21.52 1.98 -7.32
CA PRO A 311 -21.46 3.02 -8.34
C PRO A 311 -22.43 4.17 -8.04
N SER A 312 -21.98 5.42 -8.18
CA SER A 312 -22.83 6.58 -7.86
C SER A 312 -24.07 6.70 -8.76
N ILE A 313 -24.09 6.05 -9.91
CA ILE A 313 -25.29 5.95 -10.76
C ILE A 313 -26.39 5.09 -10.13
N ILE A 314 -26.00 4.12 -9.28
CA ILE A 314 -26.91 3.25 -8.54
C ILE A 314 -27.27 3.92 -7.20
N PHE A 315 -26.30 4.56 -6.54
CA PHE A 315 -26.52 5.25 -5.27
C PHE A 315 -25.87 6.66 -5.27
N PRO A 316 -26.59 7.69 -5.74
CA PRO A 316 -26.06 9.05 -5.87
C PRO A 316 -25.62 9.69 -4.54
N ASP A 317 -26.40 9.48 -3.48
CA ASP A 317 -26.19 10.09 -2.16
C ASP A 317 -25.26 9.29 -1.24
N LYS A 318 -24.57 8.26 -1.76
CA LYS A 318 -23.79 7.30 -0.96
C LYS A 318 -22.75 7.94 -0.02
N PHE A 319 -22.17 9.08 -0.41
CA PHE A 319 -21.14 9.76 0.38
C PHE A 319 -21.68 10.33 1.70
N LYS A 320 -23.00 10.58 1.82
CA LYS A 320 -23.63 10.99 3.09
C LYS A 320 -23.61 9.88 4.16
N TYR A 321 -23.40 8.64 3.75
CA TYR A 321 -23.40 7.46 4.62
C TYR A 321 -21.99 6.95 4.93
N ILE A 322 -20.96 7.57 4.34
CA ILE A 322 -19.56 7.25 4.63
C ILE A 322 -19.10 8.21 5.72
N GLN A 323 -19.08 7.73 6.96
CA GLN A 323 -18.66 8.55 8.11
C GLN A 323 -17.15 8.42 8.33
N ALA A 324 -16.46 9.56 8.34
CA ALA A 324 -15.05 9.60 8.73
C ALA A 324 -14.90 9.44 10.26
N ILE A 325 -13.75 8.96 10.74
CA ILE A 325 -13.49 8.83 12.19
C ILE A 325 -13.68 10.18 12.91
N THR A 326 -13.30 11.28 12.26
CA THR A 326 -13.47 12.65 12.77
C THR A 326 -14.92 13.01 13.02
N GLU A 327 -15.86 12.45 12.26
CA GLU A 327 -17.29 12.70 12.35
C GLU A 327 -17.97 11.83 13.43
N MET A 328 -17.29 10.79 13.92
CA MET A 328 -17.77 9.88 14.97
C MET A 328 -17.47 10.38 16.39
N GLY A 329 -17.33 11.69 16.58
CA GLY A 329 -16.93 12.26 17.88
C GLY A 329 -15.48 11.99 18.27
N LYS A 330 -14.65 11.53 17.32
CA LYS A 330 -13.20 11.34 17.52
C LYS A 330 -12.42 12.35 16.67
N PRO A 331 -12.37 13.66 17.03
CA PRO A 331 -11.58 14.63 16.29
C PRO A 331 -10.10 14.21 16.24
N ILE A 332 -9.57 14.12 15.02
CA ILE A 332 -8.18 13.79 14.69
C ILE A 332 -7.71 14.84 13.69
N ASN A 333 -6.55 15.44 13.93
CA ASN A 333 -5.95 16.37 12.99
C ASN A 333 -5.26 15.61 11.85
N VAL A 334 -5.85 15.68 10.65
CA VAL A 334 -5.29 15.10 9.44
C VAL A 334 -4.35 16.06 8.74
N PHE A 335 -3.19 15.56 8.28
CA PHE A 335 -2.29 16.33 7.42
C PHE A 335 -2.40 15.81 5.98
N GLN A 336 -2.71 16.72 5.04
CA GLN A 336 -2.89 16.39 3.61
C GLN A 336 -3.87 15.22 3.35
N GLY A 337 -4.89 15.05 4.20
CA GLY A 337 -5.87 13.98 4.10
C GLY A 337 -5.32 12.58 4.34
N THR A 338 -4.17 12.46 5.02
CA THR A 338 -3.56 11.17 5.37
C THR A 338 -3.83 10.82 6.84
N THR A 339 -3.94 9.51 7.11
CA THR A 339 -4.15 8.97 8.46
C THR A 339 -3.14 7.89 8.79
N HIS A 340 -2.62 7.94 10.01
CA HIS A 340 -1.66 6.97 10.50
C HIS A 340 -2.39 5.67 10.83
N ASN A 341 -1.95 4.55 10.25
CA ASN A 341 -2.68 3.28 10.36
C ASN A 341 -2.84 2.75 11.79
N TYR A 342 -1.93 3.05 12.73
CA TYR A 342 -2.14 2.72 14.15
C TYR A 342 -3.44 3.34 14.69
N VAL A 343 -3.70 4.60 14.34
CA VAL A 343 -4.90 5.33 14.79
C VAL A 343 -6.14 4.73 14.15
N GLU A 344 -6.07 4.42 12.85
CA GLU A 344 -7.16 3.75 12.13
C GLU A 344 -7.50 2.37 12.72
N LEU A 345 -6.47 1.60 13.11
CA LEU A 345 -6.66 0.32 13.78
C LEU A 345 -7.33 0.49 15.14
N MET A 346 -6.81 1.38 15.99
CA MET A 346 -7.39 1.65 17.31
C MET A 346 -8.82 2.18 17.20
N ALA A 347 -9.09 3.11 16.29
CA ALA A 347 -10.40 3.73 16.14
C ALA A 347 -11.47 2.76 15.62
N ASN A 348 -11.10 1.83 14.73
CA ASN A 348 -12.05 0.88 14.13
C ASN A 348 -12.18 -0.43 14.91
N PHE A 349 -11.15 -0.88 15.63
CA PHE A 349 -11.15 -2.21 16.25
C PHE A 349 -10.79 -2.23 17.74
N GLY A 350 -10.27 -1.13 18.30
CA GLY A 350 -9.65 -1.12 19.62
C GLY A 350 -8.38 -1.98 19.66
N LEU A 351 -7.72 -2.08 20.82
CA LEU A 351 -6.48 -2.86 20.93
C LEU A 351 -6.65 -4.34 20.57
N ILE A 352 -7.62 -5.02 21.18
CA ILE A 352 -7.82 -6.47 21.02
C ILE A 352 -8.23 -6.79 19.59
N GLY A 353 -9.18 -6.04 19.03
CA GLY A 353 -9.59 -6.22 17.64
C GLY A 353 -8.46 -5.95 16.66
N SER A 354 -7.61 -4.95 16.94
CA SER A 354 -6.41 -4.66 16.13
C SER A 354 -5.37 -5.78 16.22
N MET A 355 -5.16 -6.39 17.38
CA MET A 355 -4.28 -7.55 17.53
C MET A 355 -4.78 -8.73 16.68
N ILE A 356 -6.09 -9.02 16.74
CA ILE A 356 -6.73 -10.05 15.90
C ILE A 356 -6.56 -9.72 14.42
N PHE A 357 -6.80 -8.47 14.02
CA PHE A 357 -6.62 -8.02 12.65
C PHE A 357 -5.19 -8.23 12.16
N MET A 358 -4.18 -7.81 12.93
CA MET A 358 -2.77 -7.95 12.56
C MET A 358 -2.34 -9.42 12.46
N PHE A 359 -2.85 -10.27 13.36
CA PHE A 359 -2.65 -11.71 13.29
C PHE A 359 -3.25 -12.31 12.01
N LEU A 360 -4.52 -12.00 11.70
CA LEU A 360 -5.22 -12.50 10.51
C LEU A 360 -4.62 -11.95 9.21
N LEU A 361 -4.12 -10.71 9.21
CA LEU A 361 -3.42 -10.10 8.08
C LEU A 361 -2.20 -10.94 7.70
N SER A 362 -1.37 -11.31 8.68
CA SER A 362 -0.21 -12.17 8.46
C SER A 362 -0.60 -13.55 7.91
N LEU A 363 -1.62 -14.19 8.52
CA LEU A 363 -2.10 -15.50 8.05
C LEU A 363 -2.61 -15.43 6.59
N SER A 364 -3.37 -14.39 6.26
CA SER A 364 -3.97 -14.21 4.94
C SER A 364 -2.92 -13.95 3.87
N LEU A 365 -1.93 -13.08 4.14
CA LEU A 365 -0.84 -12.80 3.21
C LEU A 365 0.05 -14.02 2.98
N ASN A 366 0.32 -14.80 4.01
CA ASN A 366 1.04 -16.04 3.84
C ASN A 366 0.25 -17.12 3.08
N PHE A 367 -1.07 -17.19 3.29
CA PHE A 367 -1.94 -18.05 2.50
C PHE A 367 -1.83 -17.69 1.00
N LEU A 368 -1.91 -16.40 0.66
CA LEU A 368 -1.76 -15.96 -0.72
C LEU A 368 -0.34 -16.24 -1.27
N LYS A 369 0.71 -16.01 -0.47
CA LYS A 369 2.12 -16.26 -0.86
C LYS A 369 2.38 -17.72 -1.22
N ARG A 370 1.76 -18.69 -0.54
CA ARG A 370 1.97 -20.13 -0.78
C ARG A 370 1.23 -20.66 -2.00
N ASN A 371 0.16 -20.00 -2.42
CA ASN A 371 -0.66 -20.43 -3.53
C ASN A 371 -0.14 -19.80 -4.82
N GLU A 372 0.57 -20.58 -5.65
CA GLU A 372 1.16 -20.10 -6.91
C GLU A 372 0.13 -19.42 -7.82
N SER A 373 -1.09 -19.98 -7.91
CA SER A 373 -2.18 -19.41 -8.71
C SER A 373 -2.69 -18.05 -8.20
N LEU A 374 -2.42 -17.70 -6.95
CA LEU A 374 -2.78 -16.41 -6.34
C LEU A 374 -1.58 -15.47 -6.21
N SER A 375 -0.43 -15.83 -6.78
CA SER A 375 0.80 -15.05 -6.66
C SER A 375 0.68 -13.62 -7.24
N GLY A 376 -0.09 -13.44 -8.31
CA GLY A 376 -0.37 -12.11 -8.87
C GLY A 376 -1.20 -11.23 -7.95
N ILE A 377 -2.20 -11.82 -7.29
CA ILE A 377 -3.02 -11.16 -6.25
C ILE A 377 -2.13 -10.79 -5.06
N TYR A 378 -1.29 -11.72 -4.60
CA TYR A 378 -0.34 -11.50 -3.52
C TYR A 378 0.62 -10.33 -3.83
N ILE A 379 1.20 -10.31 -5.03
CA ILE A 379 2.13 -9.25 -5.46
C ILE A 379 1.40 -7.90 -5.54
N ALA A 380 0.19 -7.85 -6.06
CA ALA A 380 -0.61 -6.63 -6.10
C ALA A 380 -0.87 -6.09 -4.68
N ILE A 381 -1.32 -6.93 -3.75
CA ILE A 381 -1.54 -6.54 -2.35
C ILE A 381 -0.25 -6.04 -1.72
N CYS A 382 0.85 -6.78 -1.90
CA CYS A 382 2.16 -6.39 -1.39
C CYS A 382 2.60 -5.02 -1.92
N SER A 383 2.25 -4.65 -3.16
CA SER A 383 2.60 -3.34 -3.70
C SER A 383 1.97 -2.18 -2.93
N PHE A 384 0.79 -2.37 -2.31
CA PHE A 384 0.09 -1.34 -1.52
C PHE A 384 0.62 -1.19 -0.08
N LEU A 385 1.19 -2.27 0.49
CA LEU A 385 1.62 -2.33 1.88
C LEU A 385 2.68 -1.29 2.30
N PRO A 386 3.77 -1.05 1.57
CA PRO A 386 4.85 -0.19 2.06
C PRO A 386 4.48 1.29 2.17
N PHE A 387 3.38 1.73 1.55
CA PHE A 387 3.02 3.15 1.49
C PHE A 387 1.58 3.42 1.91
N PHE A 388 0.61 2.89 1.16
CA PHE A 388 -0.80 3.22 1.41
C PHE A 388 -1.34 2.55 2.68
N PHE A 389 -0.91 1.34 3.02
CA PHE A 389 -1.36 0.67 4.24
C PHE A 389 -1.06 1.45 5.52
N PHE A 390 0.05 2.20 5.55
CA PHE A 390 0.45 3.00 6.72
C PHE A 390 -0.16 4.40 6.75
N ARG A 391 -0.64 4.89 5.61
CA ARG A 391 -1.03 6.30 5.38
C ARG A 391 -2.51 6.51 5.09
N ASP A 392 -3.20 5.44 4.69
CA ASP A 392 -4.60 5.43 4.29
C ASP A 392 -5.14 4.00 4.37
N LEU A 393 -5.25 3.50 5.61
CA LEU A 393 -5.68 2.13 5.89
C LEU A 393 -7.07 1.83 5.30
N PRO A 394 -8.11 2.69 5.46
CA PRO A 394 -9.45 2.37 4.99
C PRO A 394 -9.52 2.20 3.47
N ASN A 395 -8.95 3.12 2.69
CA ASN A 395 -8.93 2.97 1.23
C ASN A 395 -8.05 1.79 0.80
N THR A 396 -6.95 1.52 1.51
CA THR A 396 -6.09 0.37 1.20
C THR A 396 -6.85 -0.94 1.34
N LEU A 397 -7.57 -1.14 2.46
CA LEU A 397 -8.31 -2.38 2.71
C LEU A 397 -9.51 -2.52 1.78
N ILE A 398 -10.33 -1.48 1.68
CA ILE A 398 -11.63 -1.54 1.00
C ILE A 398 -11.47 -1.35 -0.51
N LYS A 399 -10.76 -0.31 -0.96
CA LYS A 399 -10.62 0.01 -2.38
C LYS A 399 -9.53 -0.82 -3.03
N TYR A 400 -8.31 -0.80 -2.50
CA TYR A 400 -7.18 -1.38 -3.23
C TYR A 400 -7.14 -2.89 -3.10
N ILE A 401 -7.26 -3.42 -1.88
CA ILE A 401 -7.20 -4.86 -1.62
C ILE A 401 -8.52 -5.53 -1.98
N PHE A 402 -9.64 -5.10 -1.39
CA PHE A 402 -10.91 -5.79 -1.58
C PHE A 402 -11.54 -5.53 -2.96
N GLU A 403 -11.80 -4.27 -3.34
CA GLU A 403 -12.45 -3.94 -4.62
C GLU A 403 -11.55 -4.20 -5.83
N PHE A 404 -10.40 -3.52 -5.92
CA PHE A 404 -9.57 -3.57 -7.13
C PHE A 404 -8.70 -4.81 -7.26
N THR A 405 -8.49 -5.56 -6.17
CA THR A 405 -7.71 -6.82 -6.23
C THR A 405 -8.60 -8.06 -6.10
N ILE A 406 -9.29 -8.24 -4.98
CA ILE A 406 -10.05 -9.48 -4.72
C ILE A 406 -11.27 -9.58 -5.63
N ILE A 407 -12.15 -8.57 -5.64
CA ILE A 407 -13.36 -8.59 -6.49
C ILE A 407 -12.96 -8.64 -7.96
N LEU A 408 -12.01 -7.80 -8.40
CA LEU A 408 -11.52 -7.85 -9.77
C LEU A 408 -11.02 -9.24 -10.17
N SER A 409 -10.24 -9.91 -9.31
CA SER A 409 -9.76 -11.27 -9.58
C SER A 409 -10.92 -12.27 -9.68
N ILE A 410 -11.91 -12.18 -8.81
CA ILE A 410 -13.12 -13.01 -8.86
C ILE A 410 -13.86 -12.79 -10.19
N LEU A 411 -14.01 -11.54 -10.62
CA LEU A 411 -14.68 -11.19 -11.89
C LEU A 411 -13.92 -11.72 -13.11
N LEU A 412 -12.58 -11.62 -13.12
CA LEU A 412 -11.74 -12.18 -14.18
C LEU A 412 -11.92 -13.71 -14.29
N TYR A 413 -11.95 -14.40 -13.15
CA TYR A 413 -12.13 -15.85 -13.09
C TYR A 413 -13.50 -16.27 -13.64
N TYR A 414 -14.59 -15.67 -13.16
CA TYR A 414 -15.93 -16.03 -13.62
C TYR A 414 -16.20 -15.64 -15.08
N SER A 415 -15.62 -14.52 -15.53
CA SER A 415 -15.69 -14.11 -16.93
C SER A 415 -15.06 -15.16 -17.86
N ASN A 416 -13.98 -15.82 -17.44
CA ASN A 416 -13.40 -16.93 -18.19
C ASN A 416 -14.41 -18.09 -18.32
N SER A 417 -15.04 -18.49 -17.22
CA SER A 417 -16.03 -19.58 -17.22
C SER A 417 -17.23 -19.27 -18.12
N ILE A 418 -17.71 -18.02 -18.12
CA ILE A 418 -18.80 -17.57 -18.99
C ILE A 418 -18.38 -17.63 -20.46
N ILE A 419 -17.20 -17.11 -20.81
CA ILE A 419 -16.68 -17.12 -22.17
C ILE A 419 -16.54 -18.55 -22.71
N ILE A 420 -16.02 -19.48 -21.90
CA ILE A 420 -15.89 -20.90 -22.29
C ILE A 420 -17.26 -21.52 -22.54
N LYS A 421 -18.25 -21.28 -21.66
CA LYS A 421 -19.62 -21.78 -21.85
C LYS A 421 -20.27 -21.25 -23.13
N ILE A 422 -20.12 -19.96 -23.42
CA ILE A 422 -20.66 -19.34 -24.64
C ILE A 422 -19.99 -19.94 -25.87
N ARG A 423 -18.66 -20.06 -25.86
CA ARG A 423 -17.90 -20.64 -26.98
C ARG A 423 -18.34 -22.08 -27.28
N ASN A 424 -18.47 -22.91 -26.25
CA ASN A 424 -18.88 -24.31 -26.42
C ASN A 424 -20.31 -24.42 -26.99
N LYS A 425 -21.23 -23.55 -26.56
CA LYS A 425 -22.61 -23.51 -27.06
C LYS A 425 -22.72 -23.04 -28.52
N ILE A 426 -21.82 -22.16 -28.96
CA ILE A 426 -21.75 -21.71 -30.36
C ILE A 426 -21.20 -22.83 -31.24
N ILE A 427 -20.13 -23.51 -30.80
CA ILE A 427 -19.54 -24.62 -31.54
C ILE A 427 -20.54 -25.76 -31.68
N SER A 428 -21.22 -26.16 -30.59
CA SER A 428 -22.24 -27.23 -30.61
C SER A 428 -23.52 -26.89 -31.38
N ARG A 429 -23.65 -25.69 -31.95
CA ARG A 429 -24.77 -25.29 -32.82
C ARG A 429 -24.37 -25.28 -34.30
N ASN A 430 -23.07 -25.31 -34.58
CA ASN A 430 -22.51 -25.34 -35.93
C ASN A 430 -22.05 -26.75 -36.35
N ASP A 431 -22.04 -27.69 -35.42
CA ASP A 431 -22.02 -29.14 -35.65
C ASP A 431 -23.47 -29.67 -35.60
#